data_AF-A0A662RT70-F1
#
_entry.id   AF-A0A662RT70-F1
#
_cell.length_a   1.000
_cell.length_b   1.000
_cell.length_c   1.000
_cell.angle_alpha   90.00
_cell.angle_beta   90.00
_cell.angle_gamma   90.00
#
_symmetry.space_group_name_H-M   'P 1'
#
loop_
_entity.id
_entity.type
_entity.pdbx_description
1 polymer ?
#
loop_
_entity_poly.entity_id
_entity_poly.type
_entity_poly.pdbx_seq_one_letter_code
_entity_poly.pdbx_strand_id
1 'polypeptide(L)'
;MVRSFYGYVREAWKRPMDNELLRGLMKERLVKWRRERAVTRIERPTRIDRARALGYKAKQGIIVVRVRVRRGGRRKARPRAGRRPRRMAVHKITPAKSIQRIAEERAARKYPNMEVLNS
;
A
#
# COMPACT_ATOMS: atom_id res chain seq x y z
N MET A 1 -15.59 16.38 25.24
CA MET A 1 -14.54 15.33 25.24
C MET A 1 -13.37 15.83 24.38
N VAL A 2 -12.16 15.91 24.93
CA VAL A 2 -10.98 16.46 24.23
C VAL A 2 -10.52 15.48 23.14
N ARG A 3 -10.30 15.96 21.91
CA ARG A 3 -9.77 15.14 20.82
C ARG A 3 -8.29 14.83 21.10
N SER A 4 -7.92 13.55 21.02
CA SER A 4 -6.52 13.15 21.06
C SER A 4 -5.79 13.52 19.77
N PHE A 5 -4.47 13.67 19.81
CA PHE A 5 -3.63 13.89 18.63
C PHE A 5 -3.95 12.90 17.49
N TYR A 6 -4.13 11.62 17.82
CA TYR A 6 -4.49 10.57 16.85
C TYR A 6 -5.86 10.82 16.21
N GLY A 7 -6.80 11.44 16.94
CA GLY A 7 -8.09 11.86 16.42
C GLY A 7 -7.95 12.93 15.32
N TYR A 8 -7.08 13.92 15.51
CA TYR A 8 -6.79 14.94 14.49
C TYR A 8 -6.13 14.34 13.25
N VAL A 9 -5.14 13.46 13.43
CA VAL A 9 -4.50 12.76 12.31
C VAL A 9 -5.53 11.94 11.54
N ARG A 10 -6.38 11.19 12.25
CA ARG A 10 -7.45 10.39 11.63
C ARG A 10 -8.40 11.27 10.81
N GLU A 11 -8.81 12.42 11.35
CA GLU A 11 -9.70 13.36 10.66
C GLU A 11 -9.05 13.91 9.39
N ALA A 12 -7.79 14.34 9.47
CA ALA A 12 -7.06 14.88 8.34
C ALA A 12 -6.94 13.84 7.19
N TRP A 13 -6.77 12.56 7.53
CA TRP A 13 -6.67 11.47 6.55
C TRP A 13 -8.01 10.95 6.01
N LYS A 14 -9.17 11.44 6.47
CA LYS A 14 -10.47 11.07 5.88
C LYS A 14 -10.63 11.62 4.46
N ARG A 15 -10.23 12.89 4.25
CA ARG A 15 -10.28 13.58 2.95
C ARG A 15 -8.94 14.25 2.63
N PRO A 16 -7.91 13.45 2.30
CA PRO A 16 -6.53 13.94 2.19
C PRO A 16 -6.27 14.85 0.98
N MET A 17 -7.16 14.88 -0.02
CA MET A 17 -7.05 15.78 -1.18
C MET A 17 -7.72 17.13 -0.95
N ASP A 18 -8.68 17.21 -0.03
CA ASP A 18 -9.42 18.44 0.28
C ASP A 18 -8.63 19.30 1.29
N ASN A 19 -7.81 18.65 2.12
CA ASN A 19 -6.89 19.34 3.01
C ASN A 19 -5.64 19.79 2.23
N GLU A 20 -5.50 21.11 2.04
CA GLU A 20 -4.45 21.72 1.25
C GLU A 20 -3.03 21.36 1.75
N LEU A 21 -2.82 21.35 3.07
CA LEU A 21 -1.55 20.97 3.69
C LEU A 21 -1.18 19.53 3.36
N LEU A 22 -2.13 18.60 3.50
CA LEU A 22 -1.90 17.19 3.18
C LEU A 22 -1.71 16.98 1.68
N ARG A 23 -2.44 17.71 0.84
CA ARG A 23 -2.29 17.64 -0.62
C ARG A 23 -0.90 18.07 -1.06
N GLY A 24 -0.40 19.21 -0.55
CA GLY A 24 0.96 19.70 -0.81
C GLY A 24 2.01 18.69 -0.37
N LEU A 25 1.90 18.22 0.88
CA LEU A 25 2.80 17.23 1.46
C LEU A 25 2.80 15.90 0.69
N MET A 26 1.63 15.42 0.26
CA MET A 26 1.51 14.20 -0.53
C MET A 26 2.10 14.37 -1.93
N LYS A 27 1.93 15.53 -2.58
CA LYS A 27 2.54 15.80 -3.89
C LYS A 27 4.07 15.71 -3.81
N GLU A 28 4.68 16.35 -2.82
CA GLU A 28 6.13 16.29 -2.60
C GLU A 28 6.59 14.85 -2.32
N ARG A 29 5.89 14.14 -1.42
CA ARG A 29 6.18 12.73 -1.10
C ARG A 29 6.08 11.83 -2.32
N LEU A 30 5.03 11.97 -3.13
CA LEU A 30 4.84 11.16 -4.33
C LEU A 30 5.93 11.36 -5.38
N VAL A 31 6.55 12.54 -5.46
CA VAL A 31 7.73 12.75 -6.31
C VAL A 31 8.91 11.92 -5.80
N LYS A 32 9.19 11.99 -4.48
CA LYS A 32 10.27 11.20 -3.85
C LYS A 32 10.02 9.70 -3.97
N TRP A 33 8.82 9.23 -3.63
CA TRP A 33 8.47 7.80 -3.63
C TRP A 33 8.47 7.17 -5.03
N ARG A 34 8.31 7.96 -6.10
CA ARG A 34 8.43 7.46 -7.47
C ARG A 34 9.87 7.07 -7.82
N ARG A 35 10.86 7.72 -7.21
CA ARG A 35 12.30 7.46 -7.38
C ARG A 35 12.81 6.36 -6.46
N GLU A 36 12.15 6.14 -5.32
CA GLU A 36 12.47 5.04 -4.40
C GLU A 36 12.24 3.65 -5.02
N ARG A 37 12.87 2.63 -4.39
CA ARG A 37 12.69 1.22 -4.74
C ARG A 37 11.24 0.77 -4.52
N ALA A 38 10.87 -0.37 -5.11
CA ALA A 38 9.50 -0.89 -5.00
C ALA A 38 9.11 -1.30 -3.57
N VAL A 39 10.09 -1.70 -2.76
CA VAL A 39 9.92 -2.04 -1.34
C VAL A 39 10.99 -1.27 -0.58
N THR A 40 10.57 -0.35 0.27
CA THR A 40 11.46 0.55 1.02
C THR A 40 11.09 0.52 2.49
N ARG A 41 12.04 0.22 3.36
CA ARG A 41 11.86 0.32 4.82
C ARG A 41 11.77 1.79 5.22
N ILE A 42 10.84 2.09 6.12
CA ILE A 42 10.69 3.43 6.69
C ILE A 42 10.83 3.36 8.21
N GLU A 43 11.42 4.39 8.80
CA GLU A 43 11.65 4.43 10.26
C GLU A 43 10.37 4.68 11.05
N ARG A 44 9.50 5.58 10.54
CA ARG A 44 8.25 5.96 11.19
C ARG A 44 7.06 5.78 10.25
N PRO A 45 5.89 5.31 10.74
CA PRO A 45 4.68 5.25 9.94
C PRO A 45 4.28 6.61 9.39
N THR A 46 3.82 6.64 8.15
CA THR A 46 3.23 7.86 7.56
C THR A 46 1.91 8.23 8.25
N ARG A 47 1.17 7.22 8.73
CA ARG A 47 -0.08 7.34 9.48
C ARG A 47 0.06 6.65 10.83
N ILE A 48 0.43 7.41 11.86
CA ILE A 48 0.67 6.87 13.20
C ILE A 48 -0.63 6.44 13.90
N ASP A 49 -1.75 7.12 13.60
CA ASP A 49 -3.09 6.80 14.09
C ASP A 49 -3.51 5.38 13.69
N ARG A 50 -3.39 5.07 12.40
CA ARG A 50 -3.82 3.79 11.84
C ARG A 50 -2.85 2.68 12.20
N ALA A 51 -1.54 2.95 12.13
CA ALA A 51 -0.53 1.97 12.50
C ALA A 51 -0.73 1.48 13.94
N ARG A 52 -0.92 2.39 14.91
CA ARG A 52 -1.15 2.01 16.31
C ARG A 52 -2.44 1.21 16.50
N ALA A 53 -3.51 1.59 15.81
CA ALA A 53 -4.78 0.84 15.84
C ALA A 53 -4.66 -0.59 15.31
N LEU A 54 -3.73 -0.83 14.37
CA LEU A 54 -3.46 -2.15 13.78
C LEU A 54 -2.37 -2.94 14.53
N GLY A 55 -1.86 -2.41 15.65
CA GLY A 55 -0.90 -3.12 16.51
C GLY A 55 0.56 -2.65 16.43
N TYR A 56 0.87 -1.58 15.67
CA TYR A 56 2.21 -1.00 15.68
C TYR A 56 2.56 -0.46 17.07
N LYS A 57 3.72 -0.89 17.58
CA LYS A 57 4.37 -0.34 18.77
C LYS A 57 5.76 0.15 18.37
N ALA A 58 6.19 1.27 18.96
CA ALA A 58 7.56 1.76 18.80
C ALA A 58 8.50 0.94 19.69
N LYS A 59 8.83 -0.27 19.23
CA LYS A 59 9.70 -1.23 19.92
C LYS A 59 10.63 -1.89 18.90
N GLN A 60 11.75 -2.42 19.39
CA GLN A 60 12.62 -3.27 18.58
C GLN A 60 11.85 -4.51 18.12
N GLY A 61 12.17 -5.01 16.92
CA GLY A 61 11.47 -6.13 16.29
C GLY A 61 10.27 -5.74 15.43
N ILE A 62 9.74 -4.51 15.53
CA ILE A 62 8.67 -4.02 14.65
C ILE A 62 9.25 -3.10 13.59
N ILE A 63 9.07 -3.47 12.32
CA ILE A 63 9.46 -2.63 11.18
C ILE A 63 8.24 -2.14 10.42
N VAL A 64 8.43 -1.05 9.70
CA VAL A 64 7.42 -0.51 8.79
C VAL A 64 8.02 -0.46 7.39
N VAL A 65 7.26 -0.93 6.41
CA VAL A 65 7.70 -1.02 5.02
C VAL A 65 6.68 -0.35 4.12
N ARG A 66 7.15 0.50 3.22
CA ARG A 66 6.36 1.07 2.13
C ARG A 66 6.53 0.23 0.88
N VAL A 67 5.43 -0.17 0.27
CA VAL A 67 5.43 -0.97 -0.96
C VAL A 67 4.71 -0.24 -2.08
N ARG A 68 5.34 -0.19 -3.26
CA ARG A 68 4.77 0.34 -4.49
C ARG A 68 4.24 -0.79 -5.36
N VAL A 69 2.94 -0.75 -5.67
CA VAL A 69 2.29 -1.65 -6.61
C VAL A 69 1.60 -0.83 -7.70
N ARG A 70 1.68 -1.31 -8.93
CA ARG A 70 1.03 -0.66 -10.09
C ARG A 70 -0.49 -0.74 -9.93
N ARG A 71 -1.18 0.34 -10.31
CA ARG A 71 -2.65 0.38 -10.42
C ARG A 71 -3.18 -0.37 -11.65
N GLY A 72 -4.43 -0.83 -11.56
CA GLY A 72 -5.17 -1.45 -12.67
C GLY A 72 -5.22 -2.98 -12.61
N GLY A 73 -5.67 -3.58 -13.71
CA GLY A 73 -5.95 -5.02 -13.81
C GLY A 73 -4.73 -5.92 -14.00
N ARG A 74 -5.02 -7.22 -14.21
CA ARG A 74 -4.00 -8.26 -14.35
C ARG A 74 -3.26 -8.12 -15.68
N ARG A 75 -1.94 -8.28 -15.66
CA ARG A 75 -1.14 -8.48 -16.88
C ARG A 75 -1.26 -9.94 -17.33
N LYS A 76 -2.38 -10.28 -17.99
CA LYS A 76 -2.60 -11.63 -18.54
C LYS A 76 -1.99 -11.71 -19.94
N ALA A 77 -1.23 -12.76 -20.23
CA ALA A 77 -0.76 -13.05 -21.58
C ALA A 77 -1.92 -13.60 -22.45
N ARG A 78 -1.97 -13.19 -23.72
CA ARG A 78 -2.95 -13.73 -24.66
C ARG A 78 -2.60 -15.20 -24.98
N PRO A 79 -3.57 -16.13 -24.94
CA PRO A 79 -3.33 -17.51 -25.38
C PRO A 79 -2.82 -17.54 -26.82
N ARG A 80 -1.81 -18.37 -27.10
CA ARG A 80 -1.24 -18.55 -28.45
C ARG A 80 -1.91 -19.68 -29.24
N ALA A 81 -2.40 -20.72 -28.55
CA ALA A 81 -3.08 -21.85 -29.16
C ALA A 81 -4.60 -21.62 -29.26
N GLY A 82 -5.27 -22.45 -30.08
CA GLY A 82 -6.72 -22.43 -30.24
C GLY A 82 -7.48 -22.56 -28.91
N ARG A 83 -8.45 -21.66 -28.70
CA ARG A 83 -9.32 -21.63 -27.52
C ARG A 83 -10.73 -21.21 -27.93
N ARG A 84 -11.73 -21.66 -27.17
CA ARG A 84 -13.11 -21.17 -27.31
C ARG A 84 -13.15 -19.64 -27.13
N PRO A 85 -14.03 -18.90 -27.84
CA PRO A 85 -14.10 -17.44 -27.76
C PRO A 85 -14.18 -16.89 -26.32
N ARG A 86 -14.96 -17.55 -25.44
CA ARG A 86 -15.07 -17.18 -24.02
C ARG A 86 -13.73 -17.19 -23.26
N ARG A 87 -12.78 -18.03 -23.65
CA ARG A 87 -11.45 -18.16 -22.99
C ARG A 87 -10.37 -17.26 -23.61
N MET A 88 -10.70 -16.51 -24.66
CA MET A 88 -9.78 -15.58 -25.35
C MET A 88 -9.68 -14.21 -24.68
N ALA A 89 -10.51 -13.90 -23.68
CA ALA A 89 -10.50 -12.61 -22.99
C ALA A 89 -9.16 -12.33 -22.27
N VAL A 90 -8.69 -11.08 -22.37
CA VAL A 90 -7.43 -10.61 -21.76
C VAL A 90 -7.64 -9.33 -20.95
N HIS A 91 -8.11 -8.25 -21.56
CA HIS A 91 -8.05 -6.90 -20.98
C HIS A 91 -8.91 -6.67 -19.74
N LYS A 92 -10.13 -7.24 -19.70
CA LYS A 92 -11.09 -7.02 -18.60
C LYS A 92 -10.89 -8.00 -17.42
N ILE A 93 -9.84 -8.81 -17.43
CA ILE A 93 -9.58 -9.78 -16.37
C ILE A 93 -8.79 -9.11 -15.25
N THR A 94 -9.38 -9.08 -14.06
CA THR A 94 -8.76 -8.58 -12.83
C THR A 94 -8.12 -9.72 -12.04
N PRO A 95 -7.12 -9.43 -11.19
CA PRO A 95 -6.61 -10.42 -10.25
C PRO A 95 -7.66 -10.74 -9.18
N ALA A 96 -7.70 -11.99 -8.71
CA ALA A 96 -8.55 -12.38 -7.59
C ALA A 96 -8.05 -11.78 -6.25
N LYS A 97 -6.74 -11.53 -6.14
CA LYS A 97 -6.12 -10.90 -4.97
C LYS A 97 -6.22 -9.37 -5.09
N SER A 98 -6.48 -8.72 -3.96
CA SER A 98 -6.40 -7.26 -3.86
C SER A 98 -4.97 -6.76 -4.04
N ILE A 99 -4.83 -5.51 -4.51
CA ILE A 99 -3.51 -4.86 -4.65
C ILE A 99 -2.79 -4.77 -3.30
N GLN A 100 -3.54 -4.58 -2.22
CA GLN A 100 -3.03 -4.57 -0.84
C GLN A 100 -2.38 -5.91 -0.47
N ARG A 101 -3.08 -7.03 -0.71
CA ARG A 101 -2.53 -8.37 -0.44
C ARG A 101 -1.29 -8.68 -1.29
N ILE A 102 -1.26 -8.21 -2.53
CA ILE A 102 -0.06 -8.31 -3.40
C ILE A 102 1.10 -7.50 -2.81
N ALA A 103 0.83 -6.36 -2.17
CA ALA A 103 1.85 -5.53 -1.53
C ALA A 103 2.42 -6.23 -0.28
N GLU A 104 1.57 -6.81 0.56
CA GLU A 104 1.95 -7.62 1.73
C GLU A 104 2.86 -8.79 1.33
N GLU A 105 2.48 -9.56 0.30
CA GLU A 105 3.27 -10.68 -0.21
C GLU A 105 4.65 -10.24 -0.73
N ARG A 106 4.75 -9.05 -1.33
CA ARG A 106 6.04 -8.46 -1.77
C ARG A 106 6.93 -8.06 -0.60
N ALA A 107 6.34 -7.52 0.47
CA ALA A 107 7.07 -7.18 1.70
C ALA A 107 7.58 -8.45 2.39
N ALA A 108 6.73 -9.45 2.58
CA ALA A 108 7.08 -10.73 3.18
C ALA A 108 8.22 -11.43 2.44
N ARG A 109 8.17 -11.45 1.10
CA ARG A 109 9.25 -12.01 0.28
C ARG A 109 10.59 -11.27 0.44
N LYS A 110 10.56 -9.97 0.70
CA LYS A 110 11.77 -9.15 0.88
C LYS A 110 12.38 -9.34 2.27
N TYR A 111 11.56 -9.64 3.27
CA TYR A 111 11.96 -9.84 4.67
C TYR A 111 11.52 -11.24 5.12
N PRO A 112 12.19 -12.31 4.65
CA PRO A 112 11.77 -13.69 4.93
C PRO A 112 11.88 -14.07 6.41
N ASN A 113 12.66 -13.33 7.19
CA ASN A 113 12.84 -13.52 8.63
C ASN A 113 11.77 -12.80 9.48
N MET A 114 10.77 -12.18 8.86
CA MET A 114 9.74 -11.40 9.53
C MET A 114 8.35 -11.79 9.04
N GLU A 115 7.35 -11.58 9.90
CA GLU A 115 5.95 -11.84 9.58
C GLU A 115 5.17 -10.54 9.38
N VAL A 116 4.16 -10.59 8.50
CA VAL A 116 3.30 -9.44 8.22
C VAL A 116 2.19 -9.37 9.27
N LEU A 117 2.19 -8.31 10.07
CA LEU A 117 1.13 -8.04 11.05
C LEU A 117 -0.12 -7.40 10.40
N ASN A 118 0.08 -6.32 9.65
CA ASN A 118 -0.96 -5.58 8.95
C ASN A 118 -0.36 -4.60 7.93
N SER A 119 -1.20 -3.88 7.16
CA SER A 119 -0.75 -2.89 6.17
C SER A 119 -1.64 -1.65 6.09
#